data_AF-A0A838QE63-F1
#
_entry.id   AF-A0A838QE63-F1
#
_cell.length_a   1.000
_cell.length_b   1.000
_cell.length_c   1.000
_cell.angle_alpha   90.00
_cell.angle_beta   90.00
_cell.angle_gamma   90.00
#
_symmetry.space_group_name_H-M   'P 1'
#
loop_
_entity.id
_entity.type
_entity.pdbx_description
1 polymer ?
#
loop_
_entity_poly.entity_id
_entity_poly.type
_entity_poly.pdbx_seq_one_letter_code
_entity_poly.pdbx_strand_id
1 'polypeptide(L)'
;MKTSTSDPIRVDFIDLNGAGLAIAGRIGLTIAPGKKDTPRGWDRDLGADLSRLRGEYDAHVLGSLMEEHEYVMLHVPELKTRAAAAGLDVRWFPIVDVDVPKSERMNEFSDYVDGLVAAARDGKTVVIHCRGGIGRSGTVAACCLVRLGLKVHDAIKATRTARPGAVETSAQEKWVASFEFLARTTRPVEVENEHRTPRLGAFRGCLLGGAVGDALGYPIEFIKTAQIEKKFGTRAPKNLNFDGSELARISDDTQMTLFTAEGLIRAKQRGMDKGICHPPTVVAFALLRWFETQGRPSSPSVSERGWLVEERRLHSQRAPGNTCMSALETLSRKEMSDGIPSVDRPPNDSKGCGAVMRAAPCGLVADSRELAFEFGRDTGVMTHGHPSGYLSAAYFAALVWDLVRGVSLGDAMTHADALLAKERGNDELVRVLRDARKLALDGPPSASAIESIGGGWTGEEALAISILCALTYAPQEGSRFEETVWRAAAHSGDSDSTAAITGNLLGAMHGLRVIPPRWLNVLELRDVIDRVATDLYASAIQDEDLRDYPPN
;
A
#
# COMPACT_ATOMS: atom_id res chain seq x y z
N MET A 1 -14.09 21.70 47.40
CA MET A 1 -14.03 20.85 46.18
C MET A 1 -14.36 21.69 44.95
N LYS A 2 -13.78 21.35 43.81
CA LYS A 2 -14.06 21.91 42.49
C LYS A 2 -15.28 21.19 41.90
N THR A 3 -16.38 21.92 41.76
CA THR A 3 -17.64 21.43 41.20
C THR A 3 -17.88 22.02 39.82
N SER A 4 -18.87 21.51 39.08
CA SER A 4 -19.25 22.09 37.77
C SER A 4 -19.73 23.53 37.85
N THR A 5 -20.10 24.02 39.04
CA THR A 5 -20.50 25.41 39.30
C THR A 5 -19.32 26.26 39.76
N SER A 6 -18.52 25.78 40.73
CA SER A 6 -17.42 26.56 41.30
C SER A 6 -16.17 26.58 40.41
N ASP A 7 -16.00 25.57 39.57
CA ASP A 7 -14.90 25.42 38.61
C ASP A 7 -15.48 24.82 37.30
N PRO A 8 -16.21 25.61 36.49
CA PRO A 8 -16.88 25.09 35.29
C PRO A 8 -15.91 24.44 34.31
N ILE A 9 -16.37 23.40 33.60
CA ILE A 9 -15.50 22.66 32.67
C ILE A 9 -15.02 23.60 31.56
N ARG A 10 -13.72 23.52 31.26
CA ARG A 10 -13.04 24.34 30.25
C ARG A 10 -12.50 23.46 29.14
N VAL A 11 -12.67 23.94 27.91
CA VAL A 11 -12.05 23.34 26.73
C VAL A 11 -10.97 24.28 26.25
N ASP A 12 -9.73 23.81 26.28
CA ASP A 12 -8.58 24.56 25.78
C ASP A 12 -8.39 24.24 24.30
N PHE A 13 -8.81 25.19 23.45
CA PHE A 13 -8.75 25.04 22.00
C PHE A 13 -7.37 25.38 21.46
N ILE A 14 -6.93 24.58 20.49
CA ILE A 14 -5.70 24.85 19.75
C ILE A 14 -5.99 25.93 18.70
N ASP A 15 -5.12 26.94 18.62
CA ASP A 15 -5.18 27.95 17.56
C ASP A 15 -4.65 27.35 16.24
N LEU A 16 -5.55 26.67 15.53
CA LEU A 16 -5.25 25.97 14.29
C LEU A 16 -4.81 26.95 13.19
N ASN A 17 -5.46 28.11 13.09
CA ASN A 17 -5.12 29.14 12.11
C ASN A 17 -3.74 29.75 12.40
N GLY A 18 -3.45 30.09 13.66
CA GLY A 18 -2.13 30.56 14.08
C GLY A 18 -1.02 29.52 13.90
N ALA A 19 -1.37 28.24 13.89
CA ALA A 19 -0.48 27.13 13.58
C ALA A 19 -0.33 26.85 12.07
N GLY A 20 -0.96 27.65 11.20
CA GLY A 20 -0.89 27.51 9.74
C GLY A 20 -1.83 26.46 9.14
N LEU A 21 -2.82 25.98 9.90
CA LEU A 21 -3.83 25.04 9.41
C LEU A 21 -5.15 25.76 9.13
N ALA A 22 -5.52 25.85 7.86
CA ALA A 22 -6.82 26.36 7.44
C ALA A 22 -7.86 25.23 7.43
N ILE A 23 -8.45 24.92 8.58
CA ILE A 23 -9.60 24.01 8.69
C ILE A 23 -10.79 24.72 9.36
N ALA A 24 -12.01 24.32 8.98
CA ALA A 24 -13.22 25.00 9.43
C ALA A 24 -13.59 24.70 10.90
N GLY A 25 -13.26 23.51 11.40
CA GLY A 25 -13.61 23.07 12.74
C GLY A 25 -12.56 23.42 13.80
N ARG A 26 -12.73 22.83 14.99
CA ARG A 26 -11.91 23.15 16.18
C ARG A 26 -11.50 21.87 16.89
N ILE A 27 -10.29 21.85 17.43
CA ILE A 27 -9.79 20.76 18.27
C ILE A 27 -9.42 21.34 19.64
N GLY A 28 -9.98 20.77 20.71
CA GLY A 28 -9.73 21.22 22.07
C GLY A 28 -9.56 20.08 23.07
N LEU A 29 -8.96 20.41 24.21
CA LEU A 29 -8.66 19.46 25.29
C LEU A 29 -9.44 19.80 26.55
N THR A 30 -9.88 18.79 27.28
CA THR A 30 -10.55 18.97 28.58
C THR A 30 -10.25 17.83 29.56
N ILE A 31 -10.57 18.04 30.83
CA ILE A 31 -10.63 16.99 31.86
C ILE A 31 -11.83 16.06 31.61
N ALA A 32 -11.83 14.85 32.19
CA ALA A 32 -13.00 13.96 32.14
C ALA A 32 -14.28 14.66 32.65
N PRO A 33 -15.34 14.77 31.83
CA PRO A 33 -16.63 15.30 32.25
C PRO A 33 -17.20 14.55 33.45
N GLY A 34 -17.73 15.29 34.43
CA GLY A 34 -18.37 14.72 35.62
C GLY A 34 -17.43 14.04 36.61
N LYS A 35 -16.11 14.07 36.40
CA LYS A 35 -15.18 13.33 37.25
C LYS A 35 -15.33 13.68 38.73
N LYS A 36 -15.30 12.65 39.58
CA LYS A 36 -15.24 12.77 41.04
C LYS A 36 -13.99 12.09 41.55
N ASP A 37 -13.14 12.88 42.18
CA ASP A 37 -11.85 12.48 42.77
C ASP A 37 -11.64 13.34 44.01
N THR A 38 -12.30 12.93 45.10
CA THR A 38 -12.30 13.63 46.39
C THR A 38 -10.89 13.87 46.93
N PRO A 39 -9.96 12.90 46.88
CA PRO A 39 -8.56 13.13 47.30
C PRO A 39 -7.88 14.27 46.53
N ARG A 40 -8.19 14.45 45.24
CA ARG A 40 -7.69 15.56 44.41
C ARG A 40 -8.64 16.76 44.36
N GLY A 41 -9.69 16.75 45.18
CA GLY A 41 -10.64 17.84 45.39
C GLY A 41 -11.69 18.04 44.29
N TRP A 42 -12.03 17.01 43.49
CA TRP A 42 -13.03 17.09 42.42
C TRP A 42 -14.36 16.44 42.79
N ASP A 43 -15.46 17.14 42.54
CA ASP A 43 -16.83 16.60 42.64
C ASP A 43 -17.72 17.30 41.62
N ARG A 44 -17.61 16.84 40.37
CA ARG A 44 -18.29 17.45 39.22
C ARG A 44 -19.61 16.75 38.94
N ASP A 45 -20.52 17.47 38.30
CA ASP A 45 -21.76 16.89 37.78
C ASP A 45 -21.60 16.58 36.30
N LEU A 46 -21.81 15.31 35.94
CA LEU A 46 -21.68 14.84 34.56
C LEU A 46 -22.68 15.52 33.63
N GLY A 47 -23.92 15.73 34.08
CA GLY A 47 -24.95 16.37 33.26
C GLY A 47 -24.63 17.83 32.94
N ALA A 48 -24.20 18.59 33.96
CA ALA A 48 -23.80 19.98 33.84
C ALA A 48 -22.58 20.13 32.92
N ASP A 49 -21.57 19.27 33.07
CA ASP A 49 -20.38 19.31 32.22
C ASP A 49 -20.71 18.99 30.75
N LEU A 50 -21.51 17.95 30.49
CA LEU A 50 -21.93 17.59 29.12
C LEU A 50 -22.80 18.69 28.50
N SER A 51 -23.72 19.27 29.27
CA SER A 51 -24.57 20.39 28.82
C SER A 51 -23.72 21.60 28.45
N ARG A 52 -22.68 21.89 29.24
CA ARG A 52 -21.74 22.98 28.94
C ARG A 52 -20.89 22.69 27.71
N LEU A 53 -20.41 21.46 27.53
CA LEU A 53 -19.68 21.05 26.33
C LEU A 53 -20.53 21.25 25.06
N ARG A 54 -21.77 20.75 25.07
CA ARG A 54 -22.66 20.89 23.90
C ARG A 54 -23.16 22.32 23.70
N GLY A 55 -23.55 23.00 24.77
CA GLY A 55 -24.22 24.30 24.69
C GLY A 55 -23.27 25.48 24.54
N GLU A 56 -22.19 25.56 25.31
CA GLU A 56 -21.30 26.73 25.31
C GLU A 56 -20.13 26.58 24.34
N TYR A 57 -19.60 25.38 24.18
CA TYR A 57 -18.47 25.13 23.28
C TYR A 57 -18.87 24.57 21.92
N ASP A 58 -20.17 24.31 21.71
CA ASP A 58 -20.70 23.66 20.52
C ASP A 58 -19.94 22.37 20.18
N ALA A 59 -19.59 21.58 21.21
CA ALA A 59 -18.87 20.33 21.02
C ALA A 59 -19.75 19.35 20.24
N HIS A 60 -19.21 18.74 19.20
CA HIS A 60 -19.91 17.78 18.35
C HIS A 60 -19.37 16.36 18.58
N VAL A 61 -18.05 16.25 18.76
CA VAL A 61 -17.35 14.97 18.99
C VAL A 61 -16.67 15.01 20.35
N LEU A 62 -16.84 13.95 21.14
CA LEU A 62 -16.14 13.73 22.39
C LEU A 62 -15.22 12.51 22.27
N GLY A 63 -13.92 12.75 22.13
CA GLY A 63 -12.88 11.71 22.10
C GLY A 63 -12.43 11.34 23.51
N SER A 64 -12.71 10.11 23.95
CA SER A 64 -12.30 9.61 25.27
C SER A 64 -11.14 8.63 25.17
N LEU A 65 -10.14 8.83 26.03
CA LEU A 65 -8.93 8.00 26.09
C LEU A 65 -8.84 7.13 27.36
N MET A 66 -9.90 7.08 28.15
CA MET A 66 -9.91 6.37 29.43
C MET A 66 -10.20 4.88 29.25
N GLU A 67 -9.51 4.02 30.00
CA GLU A 67 -9.81 2.61 30.20
C GLU A 67 -11.09 2.43 31.02
N GLU A 68 -11.74 1.27 30.91
CA GLU A 68 -13.06 1.09 31.54
C GLU A 68 -13.06 1.27 33.07
N HIS A 69 -12.02 0.78 33.73
CA HIS A 69 -11.90 0.89 35.17
C HIS A 69 -11.73 2.35 35.64
N GLU A 70 -11.24 3.26 34.78
CA GLU A 70 -11.07 4.67 35.10
C GLU A 70 -12.42 5.40 35.19
N TYR A 71 -13.43 5.00 34.41
CA TYR A 71 -14.79 5.59 34.52
C TYR A 71 -15.41 5.27 35.87
N VAL A 72 -15.26 4.02 36.34
CA VAL A 72 -15.72 3.61 37.66
C VAL A 72 -14.94 4.35 38.75
N MET A 73 -13.62 4.42 38.64
CA MET A 73 -12.75 5.15 39.57
C MET A 73 -13.13 6.62 39.72
N LEU A 74 -13.51 7.27 38.61
CA LEU A 74 -13.94 8.67 38.59
C LEU A 74 -15.44 8.87 38.86
N HIS A 75 -16.17 7.81 39.24
CA HIS A 75 -17.61 7.81 39.51
C HIS A 75 -18.46 8.32 38.33
N VAL A 76 -18.05 7.99 37.11
CA VAL A 76 -18.74 8.34 35.85
C VAL A 76 -18.88 7.14 34.89
N PRO A 77 -19.37 5.98 35.35
CA PRO A 77 -19.53 4.79 34.48
C PRO A 77 -20.44 5.05 33.27
N GLU A 78 -21.37 5.99 33.39
CA GLU A 78 -22.33 6.35 32.35
C GLU A 78 -21.86 7.49 31.43
N LEU A 79 -20.59 7.92 31.52
CA LEU A 79 -20.09 9.08 30.75
C LEU A 79 -20.37 8.94 29.25
N LYS A 80 -20.02 7.78 28.68
CA LYS A 80 -20.18 7.53 27.24
C LYS A 80 -21.66 7.56 26.82
N THR A 81 -22.52 6.86 27.55
CA THR A 81 -23.95 6.77 27.22
C THR A 81 -24.66 8.11 27.42
N ARG A 82 -24.35 8.85 28.48
CA ARG A 82 -24.93 10.18 28.73
C ARG A 82 -24.39 11.24 27.77
N ALA A 83 -23.14 11.15 27.34
CA ALA A 83 -22.59 12.04 26.31
C ALA A 83 -23.29 11.83 24.96
N ALA A 84 -23.50 10.57 24.55
CA ALA A 84 -24.27 10.25 23.36
C ALA A 84 -25.72 10.76 23.46
N ALA A 85 -26.38 10.58 24.61
CA ALA A 85 -27.73 11.11 24.86
C ALA A 85 -27.78 12.65 24.86
N ALA A 86 -26.67 13.33 25.16
CA ALA A 86 -26.53 14.78 25.06
C ALA A 86 -26.20 15.26 23.63
N GLY A 87 -26.21 14.37 22.63
CA GLY A 87 -26.00 14.69 21.22
C GLY A 87 -24.52 14.80 20.82
N LEU A 88 -23.61 14.22 21.59
CA LEU A 88 -22.18 14.12 21.24
C LEU A 88 -21.89 12.81 20.53
N ASP A 89 -21.16 12.86 19.41
CA ASP A 89 -20.54 11.68 18.81
C ASP A 89 -19.37 11.23 19.71
N VAL A 90 -19.55 10.14 20.44
CA VAL A 90 -18.56 9.64 21.39
C VAL A 90 -17.61 8.66 20.71
N ARG A 91 -16.34 9.04 20.62
CA ARG A 91 -15.28 8.19 20.07
C ARG A 91 -14.36 7.73 21.17
N TRP A 92 -14.01 6.44 21.18
CA TRP A 92 -13.29 5.85 22.30
C TRP A 92 -12.07 5.07 21.84
N PHE A 93 -10.91 5.42 22.38
CA PHE A 93 -9.66 4.69 22.19
C PHE A 93 -8.89 4.64 23.51
N PRO A 94 -8.93 3.53 24.27
CA PRO A 94 -8.35 3.48 25.61
C PRO A 94 -6.81 3.47 25.56
N ILE A 95 -6.18 4.32 26.37
CA ILE A 95 -4.73 4.39 26.57
C ILE A 95 -4.46 4.33 28.07
N VAL A 96 -3.54 3.47 28.48
CA VAL A 96 -3.13 3.32 29.89
C VAL A 96 -2.69 4.67 30.46
N ASP A 97 -3.08 4.97 31.70
CA ASP A 97 -2.82 6.29 32.29
C ASP A 97 -1.32 6.65 32.25
N VAL A 98 -1.03 7.89 31.87
CA VAL A 98 0.35 8.44 31.65
C VAL A 98 1.14 7.80 30.50
N ASP A 99 0.66 6.71 29.90
CA ASP A 99 1.35 5.98 28.84
C ASP A 99 1.05 6.52 27.43
N VAL A 100 1.52 5.79 26.42
CA VAL A 100 1.25 5.94 24.98
C VAL A 100 0.38 4.79 24.48
N PRO A 101 -0.27 4.90 23.30
CA PRO A 101 -0.92 3.74 22.68
C PRO A 101 0.07 2.58 22.48
N LYS A 102 -0.43 1.36 22.48
CA LYS A 102 0.41 0.19 22.18
C LYS A 102 0.67 0.10 20.68
N SER A 103 1.91 -0.15 20.28
CA SER A 103 2.29 -0.27 18.87
C SER A 103 1.51 -1.35 18.10
N GLU A 104 1.05 -2.40 18.78
CA GLU A 104 0.20 -3.45 18.19
C GLU A 104 -1.19 -2.96 17.75
N ARG A 105 -1.68 -1.85 18.31
CA ARG A 105 -2.97 -1.21 17.97
C ARG A 105 -2.78 0.08 17.17
N MET A 106 -1.65 0.20 16.47
CA MET A 106 -1.30 1.42 15.73
C MET A 106 -2.32 1.75 14.62
N ASN A 107 -2.82 0.77 13.88
CA ASN A 107 -3.81 1.00 12.82
C ASN A 107 -5.12 1.53 13.41
N GLU A 108 -5.66 0.87 14.44
CA GLU A 108 -6.85 1.35 15.17
C GLU A 108 -6.65 2.76 15.75
N PHE A 109 -5.45 3.06 16.23
CA PHE A 109 -5.10 4.40 16.71
C PHE A 109 -5.09 5.44 15.59
N SER A 110 -4.55 5.08 14.42
CA SER A 110 -4.57 5.92 13.22
C SER A 110 -6.01 6.22 12.80
N ASP A 111 -6.86 5.19 12.70
CA ASP A 111 -8.27 5.34 12.33
C ASP A 111 -9.03 6.24 13.31
N TYR A 112 -8.74 6.07 14.62
CA TYR A 112 -9.29 6.94 15.65
C TYR A 112 -8.89 8.41 15.44
N VAL A 113 -7.61 8.69 15.18
CA VAL A 113 -7.10 10.05 14.89
C VAL A 113 -7.70 10.60 13.59
N ASP A 114 -7.74 9.79 12.52
CA ASP A 114 -8.30 10.18 11.23
C ASP A 114 -9.77 10.56 11.36
N GLY A 115 -10.52 9.79 12.14
CA GLY A 115 -11.89 10.11 12.46
C GLY A 115 -12.05 11.48 13.14
N LEU A 116 -11.23 11.79 14.15
CA LEU A 116 -11.26 13.09 14.82
C LEU A 116 -10.92 14.22 13.86
N VAL A 117 -9.89 14.02 13.03
CA VAL A 117 -9.46 14.99 12.01
C VAL A 117 -10.53 15.22 10.96
N ALA A 118 -11.20 14.17 10.47
CA ALA A 118 -12.30 14.28 9.52
C ALA A 118 -13.43 15.13 10.08
N ALA A 119 -13.84 14.89 11.33
CA ALA A 119 -14.85 15.72 11.97
C ALA A 119 -14.43 17.20 12.05
N ALA A 120 -13.18 17.48 12.42
CA ALA A 120 -12.67 18.85 12.46
C ALA A 120 -12.60 19.50 11.06
N ARG A 121 -12.29 18.73 10.00
CA ARG A 121 -12.34 19.23 8.61
C ARG A 121 -13.76 19.57 8.18
N ASP A 122 -14.75 18.78 8.60
CA ASP A 122 -16.19 19.02 8.37
C ASP A 122 -16.77 20.21 9.14
N GLY A 123 -15.93 21.03 9.79
CA GLY A 123 -16.38 22.18 10.56
C GLY A 123 -16.85 21.84 11.98
N LYS A 124 -16.73 20.58 12.43
CA LYS A 124 -17.20 20.18 13.76
C LYS A 124 -16.19 20.55 14.84
N THR A 125 -16.71 20.79 16.04
CA THR A 125 -15.89 20.97 17.25
C THR A 125 -15.59 19.62 17.89
N VAL A 126 -14.30 19.28 17.95
CA VAL A 126 -13.79 18.04 18.54
C VAL A 126 -13.17 18.34 19.90
N VAL A 127 -13.61 17.61 20.93
CA VAL A 127 -13.12 17.76 22.30
C VAL A 127 -12.51 16.42 22.76
N ILE A 128 -11.25 16.43 23.14
CA ILE A 128 -10.49 15.23 23.53
C ILE A 128 -10.23 15.26 25.04
N HIS A 129 -10.47 14.13 25.72
CA HIS A 129 -10.21 14.01 27.16
C HIS A 129 -9.58 12.67 27.55
N CYS A 130 -8.90 12.71 28.69
CA CYS A 130 -8.49 11.56 29.50
C CYS A 130 -8.95 11.87 30.94
N ARG A 131 -8.25 11.40 31.98
CA ARG A 131 -8.54 11.84 33.36
C ARG A 131 -8.27 13.34 33.57
N GLY A 132 -7.10 13.80 33.15
CA GLY A 132 -6.58 15.16 33.40
C GLY A 132 -6.62 16.10 32.20
N GLY A 133 -6.76 15.59 30.98
CA GLY A 133 -6.69 16.39 29.77
C GLY A 133 -5.31 16.99 29.51
N ILE A 134 -4.23 16.28 29.87
CA ILE A 134 -2.84 16.77 29.79
C ILE A 134 -1.98 15.81 28.95
N GLY A 135 -1.52 14.68 29.51
CA GLY A 135 -0.64 13.72 28.82
C GLY A 135 -1.29 13.05 27.60
N ARG A 136 -2.10 12.01 27.83
CA ARG A 136 -2.78 11.24 26.77
C ARG A 136 -3.55 12.11 25.78
N SER A 137 -4.35 13.05 26.28
CA SER A 137 -5.12 13.97 25.43
C SER A 137 -4.23 14.87 24.60
N GLY A 138 -3.14 15.36 25.18
CA GLY A 138 -2.11 16.13 24.47
C GLY A 138 -1.46 15.33 23.36
N THR A 139 -1.08 14.08 23.63
CA THR A 139 -0.51 13.17 22.63
C THR A 139 -1.43 13.01 21.43
N VAL A 140 -2.71 12.70 21.67
CA VAL A 140 -3.69 12.52 20.58
C VAL A 140 -3.96 13.81 19.83
N ALA A 141 -4.09 14.95 20.53
CA ALA A 141 -4.27 16.24 19.88
C ALA A 141 -3.07 16.60 18.99
N ALA A 142 -1.85 16.37 19.47
CA ALA A 142 -0.63 16.55 18.67
C ALA A 142 -0.59 15.61 17.45
N CYS A 143 -1.02 14.34 17.59
CA CYS A 143 -1.18 13.43 16.45
C CYS A 143 -2.20 13.95 15.43
N CYS A 144 -3.34 14.52 15.87
CA CYS A 144 -4.31 15.14 14.96
C CYS A 144 -3.69 16.30 14.17
N LEU A 145 -2.88 17.13 14.82
CA LEU A 145 -2.16 18.24 14.17
C LEU A 145 -1.12 17.75 13.17
N VAL A 146 -0.38 16.69 13.51
CA VAL A 146 0.55 16.02 12.57
C VAL A 146 -0.19 15.49 11.36
N ARG A 147 -1.33 14.84 11.56
CA ARG A 147 -2.21 14.33 10.50
C ARG A 147 -2.77 15.46 9.62
N LEU A 148 -2.97 16.64 10.19
CA LEU A 148 -3.35 17.87 9.48
C LEU A 148 -2.19 18.54 8.72
N GLY A 149 -0.95 18.06 8.91
CA GLY A 149 0.22 18.48 8.15
C GLY A 149 1.26 19.28 8.92
N LEU A 150 1.11 19.47 10.24
CA LEU A 150 2.20 20.05 11.05
C LEU A 150 3.35 19.08 11.24
N LYS A 151 4.57 19.62 11.32
CA LYS A 151 5.72 18.87 11.83
C LYS A 151 5.54 18.58 13.31
N VAL A 152 6.09 17.47 13.79
CA VAL A 152 5.95 17.01 15.19
C VAL A 152 6.27 18.09 16.22
N HIS A 153 7.38 18.78 16.04
CA HIS A 153 7.79 19.86 16.95
C HIS A 153 6.73 20.95 17.06
N ASP A 154 6.18 21.40 15.93
CA ASP A 154 5.21 22.48 15.88
C ASP A 154 3.83 22.04 16.36
N ALA A 155 3.45 20.78 16.10
CA ALA A 155 2.25 20.15 16.64
C ALA A 155 2.28 20.09 18.19
N ILE A 156 3.40 19.62 18.76
CA ILE A 156 3.57 19.56 20.22
C ILE A 156 3.56 20.99 20.80
N LYS A 157 4.25 21.94 20.16
CA LYS A 157 4.28 23.35 20.58
C LYS A 157 2.89 23.99 20.58
N ALA A 158 2.11 23.81 19.51
CA ALA A 158 0.74 24.34 19.41
C ALA A 158 -0.17 23.73 20.49
N THR A 159 -0.07 22.42 20.71
CA THR A 159 -0.82 21.72 21.76
C THR A 159 -0.47 22.24 23.15
N ARG A 160 0.83 22.45 23.44
CA ARG A 160 1.30 23.02 24.72
C ARG A 160 0.93 24.48 24.93
N THR A 161 0.81 25.23 23.83
CA THR A 161 0.37 26.63 23.88
C THR A 161 -1.10 26.72 24.30
N ALA A 162 -1.94 25.83 23.78
CA ALA A 162 -3.34 25.73 24.19
C ALA A 162 -3.48 25.18 25.62
N ARG A 163 -2.75 24.10 25.93
CA ARG A 163 -2.81 23.40 27.22
C ARG A 163 -1.40 23.22 27.79
N PRO A 164 -0.93 24.14 28.67
CA PRO A 164 0.40 24.03 29.28
C PRO A 164 0.61 22.68 29.97
N GLY A 165 1.77 22.05 29.69
CA GLY A 165 2.12 20.73 30.19
C GLY A 165 1.59 19.55 29.37
N ALA A 166 0.79 19.78 28.31
CA ALA A 166 0.34 18.72 27.42
C ALA A 166 1.50 18.00 26.72
N VAL A 167 1.29 16.71 26.39
CA VAL A 167 2.38 15.78 26.00
C VAL A 167 3.41 15.73 27.14
N GLU A 168 3.02 15.08 28.23
CA GLU A 168 3.65 15.21 29.55
C GLU A 168 4.98 14.45 29.65
N THR A 169 5.16 13.37 28.89
CA THR A 169 6.33 12.50 29.00
C THR A 169 7.14 12.43 27.69
N SER A 170 8.44 12.14 27.80
CA SER A 170 9.30 11.93 26.63
C SER A 170 8.86 10.72 25.78
N ALA A 171 8.20 9.73 26.39
CA ALA A 171 7.60 8.61 25.65
C ALA A 171 6.47 9.10 24.73
N GLN A 172 5.65 10.04 25.21
CA GLN A 172 4.58 10.66 24.42
C GLN A 172 5.14 11.54 23.29
N GLU A 173 6.20 12.31 23.54
CA GLU A 173 6.87 13.07 22.46
C GLU A 173 7.40 12.15 21.36
N LYS A 174 8.08 11.06 21.75
CA LYS A 174 8.58 10.03 20.82
C LYS A 174 7.44 9.37 20.05
N TRP A 175 6.31 9.11 20.72
CA TRP A 175 5.13 8.54 20.06
C TRP A 175 4.58 9.46 18.97
N VAL A 176 4.45 10.76 19.22
CA VAL A 176 4.01 11.73 18.20
C VAL A 176 4.99 11.73 17.02
N ALA A 177 6.30 11.60 17.27
CA ALA A 177 7.31 11.45 16.22
C ALA A 177 7.14 10.18 15.39
N SER A 178 6.96 9.02 16.04
CA SER A 178 6.69 7.75 15.35
C SER A 178 5.39 7.79 14.54
N PHE A 179 4.38 8.50 15.04
CA PHE A 179 3.11 8.70 14.34
C PHE A 179 3.26 9.55 13.08
N GLU A 180 4.15 10.55 13.04
CA GLU A 180 4.44 11.34 11.83
C GLU A 180 4.98 10.47 10.69
N PHE A 181 5.92 9.58 10.99
CA PHE A 181 6.47 8.65 10.00
C PHE A 181 5.38 7.78 9.37
N LEU A 182 4.44 7.29 10.20
CA LEU A 182 3.34 6.46 9.75
C LEU A 182 2.25 7.27 9.03
N ALA A 183 1.83 8.43 9.54
CA ALA A 183 0.85 9.32 8.90
C ALA A 183 1.31 9.85 7.52
N ARG A 184 2.61 9.79 7.23
CA ARG A 184 3.19 10.10 5.91
C ARG A 184 3.11 8.91 4.94
N THR A 185 3.08 7.68 5.45
CA THR A 185 2.92 6.44 4.68
C THR A 185 1.47 5.92 4.62
N THR A 186 0.60 6.43 5.50
CA THR A 186 -0.86 6.24 5.58
C THR A 186 -1.54 7.61 5.47
N ARG A 187 -1.84 8.08 4.26
CA ARG A 187 -2.61 9.33 4.11
C ARG A 187 -4.07 8.99 4.35
N PRO A 188 -4.83 9.80 5.10
CA PRO A 188 -6.24 9.53 5.32
C PRO A 188 -6.96 9.42 3.98
N VAL A 189 -7.52 8.23 3.76
CA VAL A 189 -8.59 7.97 2.83
C VAL A 189 -9.75 8.83 3.32
N GLU A 190 -10.03 9.94 2.63
CA GLU A 190 -11.44 10.33 2.50
C GLU A 190 -12.14 9.06 2.00
N VAL A 191 -13.11 8.58 2.79
CA VAL A 191 -13.88 7.33 2.61
C VAL A 191 -14.67 7.30 1.28
N GLU A 192 -14.32 8.17 0.33
CA GLU A 192 -14.83 8.27 -1.04
C GLU A 192 -13.91 7.61 -2.10
N ASN A 193 -12.67 7.20 -1.78
CA ASN A 193 -11.66 6.92 -2.81
C ASN A 193 -11.68 5.53 -3.50
N GLU A 194 -12.54 4.58 -3.17
CA GLU A 194 -12.69 3.38 -4.02
C GLU A 194 -13.13 3.73 -5.46
N HIS A 195 -13.68 4.93 -5.65
CA HIS A 195 -14.26 5.40 -6.92
C HIS A 195 -13.36 6.39 -7.68
N ARG A 196 -12.12 6.64 -7.24
CA ARG A 196 -11.25 7.58 -7.97
C ARG A 196 -10.79 6.92 -9.27
N THR A 197 -11.25 7.44 -10.41
CA THR A 197 -10.78 6.99 -11.72
C THR A 197 -9.26 7.12 -11.78
N PRO A 198 -8.53 6.02 -12.07
CA PRO A 198 -7.09 6.10 -12.19
C PRO A 198 -6.70 6.99 -13.37
N ARG A 199 -5.45 7.46 -13.37
CA ARG A 199 -4.91 8.28 -14.47
C ARG A 199 -4.07 7.41 -15.39
N LEU A 200 -4.12 7.66 -16.71
CA LEU A 200 -3.22 7.03 -17.69
C LEU A 200 -1.74 7.09 -17.26
N GLY A 201 -1.33 8.20 -16.64
CA GLY A 201 0.03 8.36 -16.13
C GLY A 201 0.43 7.32 -15.07
N ALA A 202 -0.51 6.81 -14.26
CA ALA A 202 -0.25 5.76 -13.27
C ALA A 202 -0.10 4.38 -13.95
N PHE A 203 -0.88 4.10 -15.00
CA PHE A 203 -0.79 2.85 -15.78
C PHE A 203 0.54 2.77 -16.53
N ARG A 204 0.87 3.85 -17.28
CA ARG A 204 2.17 3.98 -17.96
C ARG A 204 3.31 3.94 -16.96
N GLY A 205 3.17 4.64 -15.84
CA GLY A 205 4.15 4.63 -14.75
C GLY A 205 4.39 3.22 -14.20
N CYS A 206 3.32 2.48 -13.92
CA CYS A 206 3.41 1.12 -13.40
C CYS A 206 4.13 0.19 -14.39
N LEU A 207 3.67 0.05 -15.63
CA LEU A 207 4.29 -0.89 -16.57
C LEU A 207 5.71 -0.48 -17.00
N LEU A 208 5.93 0.80 -17.34
CA LEU A 208 7.27 1.26 -17.70
C LEU A 208 8.22 1.27 -16.50
N GLY A 209 7.71 1.52 -15.29
CA GLY A 209 8.49 1.44 -14.07
C GLY A 209 9.00 0.03 -13.82
N GLY A 210 8.13 -0.97 -14.00
CA GLY A 210 8.53 -2.38 -13.91
C GLY A 210 9.53 -2.78 -14.96
N ALA A 211 9.30 -2.42 -16.22
CA ALA A 211 10.24 -2.72 -17.30
C ALA A 211 11.61 -2.04 -17.13
N VAL A 212 11.64 -0.83 -16.55
CA VAL A 212 12.88 -0.17 -16.15
C VAL A 212 13.57 -0.90 -15.01
N GLY A 213 12.81 -1.42 -14.04
CA GLY A 213 13.35 -2.23 -12.94
C GLY A 213 13.98 -3.53 -13.44
N ASP A 214 13.21 -4.30 -14.21
CA ASP A 214 13.67 -5.50 -14.92
C ASP A 214 14.98 -5.21 -15.68
N ALA A 215 14.96 -4.24 -16.60
CA ALA A 215 16.15 -3.94 -17.42
C ALA A 215 17.35 -3.41 -16.61
N LEU A 216 17.12 -2.88 -15.40
CA LEU A 216 18.19 -2.47 -14.49
C LEU A 216 18.81 -3.67 -13.76
N GLY A 217 17.99 -4.63 -13.33
CA GLY A 217 18.41 -5.81 -12.57
C GLY A 217 18.94 -6.94 -13.45
N TYR A 218 18.44 -7.09 -14.67
CA TYR A 218 18.75 -8.22 -15.55
C TYR A 218 20.26 -8.41 -15.82
N PRO A 219 21.07 -7.35 -16.06
CA PRO A 219 22.50 -7.52 -16.29
C PRO A 219 23.32 -7.90 -15.03
N ILE A 220 22.73 -7.81 -13.85
CA ILE A 220 23.38 -8.10 -12.56
C ILE A 220 22.75 -9.30 -11.83
N GLU A 221 21.74 -9.92 -12.42
CA GLU A 221 21.19 -11.19 -11.94
C GLU A 221 22.32 -12.21 -11.75
N PHE A 222 22.28 -12.93 -10.63
CA PHE A 222 23.31 -13.89 -10.20
C PHE A 222 24.70 -13.33 -9.83
N ILE A 223 24.92 -12.01 -9.88
CA ILE A 223 26.17 -11.38 -9.41
C ILE A 223 26.10 -11.15 -7.90
N LYS A 224 27.19 -11.42 -7.16
CA LYS A 224 27.21 -11.15 -5.71
C LYS A 224 27.27 -9.66 -5.40
N THR A 225 26.62 -9.22 -4.32
CA THR A 225 26.59 -7.82 -3.86
C THR A 225 27.97 -7.16 -3.89
N ALA A 226 28.99 -7.80 -3.31
CA ALA A 226 30.35 -7.24 -3.29
C ALA A 226 30.97 -7.05 -4.70
N GLN A 227 30.58 -7.87 -5.67
CA GLN A 227 31.02 -7.74 -7.07
C GLN A 227 30.24 -6.63 -7.78
N ILE A 228 28.94 -6.49 -7.51
CA ILE A 228 28.10 -5.38 -8.01
C ILE A 228 28.69 -4.06 -7.53
N GLU A 229 28.92 -3.91 -6.23
CA GLU A 229 29.49 -2.70 -5.63
C GLU A 229 30.88 -2.38 -6.19
N LYS A 230 31.73 -3.40 -6.38
CA LYS A 230 33.07 -3.21 -6.94
C LYS A 230 33.02 -2.73 -8.41
N LYS A 231 32.09 -3.24 -9.20
CA LYS A 231 32.03 -2.98 -10.65
C LYS A 231 31.22 -1.72 -11.00
N PHE A 232 30.11 -1.48 -10.29
CA PHE A 232 29.13 -0.44 -10.62
C PHE A 232 28.98 0.62 -9.53
N GLY A 233 29.52 0.38 -8.34
CA GLY A 233 29.38 1.26 -7.18
C GLY A 233 28.08 1.02 -6.39
N THR A 234 27.89 1.82 -5.36
CA THR A 234 26.73 1.75 -4.44
C THR A 234 25.56 2.67 -4.84
N ARG A 235 25.75 3.47 -5.89
CA ARG A 235 24.77 4.43 -6.41
C ARG A 235 24.15 3.88 -7.69
N ALA A 236 22.91 4.27 -7.94
CA ALA A 236 22.26 3.93 -9.21
C ALA A 236 23.08 4.39 -10.42
N PRO A 237 23.17 3.58 -11.48
CA PRO A 237 23.90 3.94 -12.68
C PRO A 237 23.25 5.16 -13.36
N LYS A 238 24.08 6.00 -14.00
CA LYS A 238 23.58 7.21 -14.67
C LYS A 238 22.63 6.86 -15.82
N ASN A 239 22.96 5.83 -16.60
CA ASN A 239 22.18 5.32 -17.72
C ASN A 239 21.66 3.92 -17.41
N LEU A 240 20.54 3.53 -18.02
CA LEU A 240 19.91 2.23 -17.77
C LEU A 240 20.68 1.07 -18.46
N ASN A 241 21.27 1.32 -19.63
CA ASN A 241 22.11 0.38 -20.37
C ASN A 241 23.57 0.39 -19.88
N PHE A 242 23.78 0.27 -18.56
CA PHE A 242 25.10 0.38 -17.94
C PHE A 242 26.00 -0.85 -18.17
N ASP A 243 25.45 -1.94 -18.71
CA ASP A 243 26.14 -3.16 -19.12
C ASP A 243 26.91 -3.00 -20.45
N GLY A 244 26.73 -1.86 -21.14
CA GLY A 244 27.38 -1.55 -22.41
C GLY A 244 26.54 -1.92 -23.64
N SER A 245 25.30 -2.39 -23.45
CA SER A 245 24.35 -2.62 -24.53
C SER A 245 23.86 -1.31 -25.17
N GLU A 246 23.39 -1.36 -26.42
CA GLU A 246 22.79 -0.18 -27.08
C GLU A 246 21.45 0.22 -26.43
N LEU A 247 20.61 -0.77 -26.16
CA LEU A 247 19.35 -0.64 -25.42
C LEU A 247 19.41 -1.48 -24.16
N ALA A 248 18.85 -0.96 -23.08
CA ALA A 248 18.64 -1.70 -21.84
C ALA A 248 17.58 -2.77 -22.09
N ARG A 249 18.00 -4.03 -22.01
CA ARG A 249 17.19 -5.20 -22.38
C ARG A 249 16.26 -5.60 -21.26
N ILE A 250 15.03 -5.96 -21.61
CA ILE A 250 14.08 -6.56 -20.67
C ILE A 250 14.25 -8.09 -20.61
N SER A 251 13.82 -8.72 -19.51
CA SER A 251 13.83 -10.17 -19.26
C SER A 251 12.45 -10.80 -19.50
N ASP A 252 12.25 -12.05 -19.06
CA ASP A 252 10.95 -12.71 -19.08
C ASP A 252 9.92 -12.02 -18.16
N ASP A 253 10.33 -11.28 -17.13
CA ASP A 253 9.48 -10.47 -16.27
C ASP A 253 8.55 -9.56 -17.08
N THR A 254 9.14 -8.68 -17.88
CA THR A 254 8.38 -7.74 -18.70
C THR A 254 7.66 -8.47 -19.84
N GLN A 255 8.29 -9.46 -20.49
CA GLN A 255 7.64 -10.19 -21.57
C GLN A 255 6.34 -10.87 -21.07
N MET A 256 6.42 -11.62 -19.97
CA MET A 256 5.26 -12.29 -19.38
C MET A 256 4.24 -11.30 -18.84
N THR A 257 4.67 -10.15 -18.29
CA THR A 257 3.78 -9.04 -17.90
C THR A 257 2.93 -8.56 -19.08
N LEU A 258 3.53 -8.35 -20.25
CA LEU A 258 2.82 -7.87 -21.44
C LEU A 258 1.77 -8.88 -21.93
N PHE A 259 2.08 -10.18 -21.87
CA PHE A 259 1.11 -11.21 -22.24
C PHE A 259 0.02 -11.42 -21.17
N THR A 260 0.33 -11.26 -19.88
CA THR A 260 -0.71 -11.20 -18.84
C THR A 260 -1.67 -10.04 -19.10
N ALA A 261 -1.15 -8.86 -19.43
CA ALA A 261 -1.95 -7.69 -19.82
C ALA A 261 -2.83 -7.97 -21.05
N GLU A 262 -2.25 -8.55 -22.11
CA GLU A 262 -3.00 -8.93 -23.31
C GLU A 262 -4.17 -9.88 -22.99
N GLY A 263 -3.93 -10.89 -22.17
CA GLY A 263 -4.95 -11.85 -21.75
C GLY A 263 -6.09 -11.20 -20.97
N LEU A 264 -5.76 -10.27 -20.07
CA LEU A 264 -6.73 -9.55 -19.26
C LEU A 264 -7.57 -8.56 -20.08
N ILE A 265 -6.97 -7.83 -21.02
CA ILE A 265 -7.70 -6.95 -21.94
C ILE A 265 -8.71 -7.76 -22.74
N ARG A 266 -8.26 -8.88 -23.34
CA ARG A 266 -9.14 -9.79 -24.09
C ARG A 266 -10.24 -10.38 -23.22
N ALA A 267 -9.94 -10.72 -21.97
CA ALA A 267 -10.92 -11.24 -21.03
C ALA A 267 -12.03 -10.22 -20.75
N LYS A 268 -11.66 -8.96 -20.56
CA LYS A 268 -12.60 -7.86 -20.33
C LYS A 268 -13.46 -7.62 -21.57
N GLN A 269 -12.84 -7.56 -22.76
CA GLN A 269 -13.57 -7.43 -24.03
C GLN A 269 -14.56 -8.58 -24.26
N ARG A 270 -14.11 -9.83 -24.09
CA ARG A 270 -14.97 -11.02 -24.20
C ARG A 270 -16.13 -10.98 -23.21
N GLY A 271 -15.88 -10.54 -21.97
CA GLY A 271 -16.91 -10.38 -20.95
C GLY A 271 -17.99 -9.37 -21.37
N MET A 272 -17.58 -8.24 -21.96
CA MET A 272 -18.50 -7.22 -22.49
C MET A 272 -19.30 -7.73 -23.70
N ASP A 273 -18.66 -8.42 -24.64
CA ASP A 273 -19.28 -8.85 -25.90
C ASP A 273 -20.22 -10.06 -25.74
N LYS A 274 -19.80 -11.06 -24.94
CA LYS A 274 -20.47 -12.37 -24.83
C LYS A 274 -21.15 -12.61 -23.48
N GLY A 275 -20.98 -11.72 -22.50
CA GLY A 275 -21.58 -11.80 -21.16
C GLY A 275 -21.00 -12.88 -20.22
N ILE A 276 -20.37 -13.94 -20.76
CA ILE A 276 -19.72 -15.01 -19.99
C ILE A 276 -18.23 -15.06 -20.38
N CYS A 277 -17.35 -14.84 -19.40
CA CYS A 277 -15.90 -14.96 -19.54
C CYS A 277 -15.30 -15.55 -18.27
N HIS A 278 -14.29 -16.41 -18.42
CA HIS A 278 -13.42 -16.85 -17.35
C HIS A 278 -12.02 -16.25 -17.59
N PRO A 279 -11.69 -15.06 -17.01
CA PRO A 279 -10.45 -14.34 -17.28
C PRO A 279 -9.17 -15.17 -17.13
N PRO A 280 -9.05 -16.04 -16.10
CA PRO A 280 -7.88 -16.92 -15.99
C PRO A 280 -7.65 -17.76 -17.25
N THR A 281 -8.68 -18.34 -17.86
CA THR A 281 -8.51 -19.13 -19.09
C THR A 281 -8.00 -18.28 -20.26
N VAL A 282 -8.45 -17.03 -20.39
CA VAL A 282 -7.98 -16.12 -21.45
C VAL A 282 -6.52 -15.71 -21.23
N VAL A 283 -6.13 -15.46 -19.98
CA VAL A 283 -4.73 -15.21 -19.60
C VAL A 283 -3.87 -16.44 -19.87
N ALA A 284 -4.35 -17.65 -19.57
CA ALA A 284 -3.65 -18.89 -19.88
C ALA A 284 -3.32 -19.01 -21.38
N PHE A 285 -4.26 -18.65 -22.27
CA PHE A 285 -4.00 -18.58 -23.70
C PHE A 285 -2.98 -17.51 -24.09
N ALA A 286 -2.99 -16.35 -23.43
CA ALA A 286 -1.98 -15.32 -23.68
C ALA A 286 -0.57 -15.77 -23.26
N LEU A 287 -0.45 -16.48 -22.15
CA LEU A 287 0.81 -17.06 -21.71
C LEU A 287 1.29 -18.18 -22.63
N LEU A 288 0.38 -18.94 -23.26
CA LEU A 288 0.75 -19.89 -24.33
C LEU A 288 1.23 -19.17 -25.59
N ARG A 289 0.70 -17.99 -25.93
CA ARG A 289 1.26 -17.15 -27.00
C ARG A 289 2.66 -16.64 -26.64
N TRP A 290 2.89 -16.22 -25.40
CA TRP A 290 4.25 -15.92 -24.94
C TRP A 290 5.16 -17.15 -25.10
N PHE A 291 4.71 -18.34 -24.69
CA PHE A 291 5.47 -19.57 -24.81
C PHE A 291 5.88 -19.88 -26.27
N GLU A 292 5.04 -19.55 -27.27
CA GLU A 292 5.39 -19.60 -28.70
C GLU A 292 6.54 -18.67 -29.06
N THR A 293 6.56 -17.44 -28.54
CA THR A 293 7.67 -16.49 -28.76
C THR A 293 9.00 -17.03 -28.21
N GLN A 294 8.94 -17.96 -27.25
CA GLN A 294 10.12 -18.64 -26.71
C GLN A 294 10.54 -19.87 -27.54
N GLY A 295 9.99 -20.06 -28.74
CA GLY A 295 10.33 -21.15 -29.65
C GLY A 295 9.73 -22.51 -29.25
N ARG A 296 8.67 -22.51 -28.44
CA ARG A 296 7.97 -23.72 -28.01
C ARG A 296 6.60 -23.82 -28.70
N PRO A 297 6.26 -24.95 -29.32
CA PRO A 297 4.96 -25.06 -29.98
C PRO A 297 3.83 -25.06 -28.95
N SER A 298 2.75 -24.35 -29.25
CA SER A 298 1.48 -24.42 -28.52
C SER A 298 0.38 -24.98 -29.43
N SER A 299 -0.68 -25.57 -28.85
CA SER A 299 -1.74 -26.24 -29.63
C SER A 299 -2.46 -25.27 -30.58
N PRO A 300 -2.88 -25.70 -31.80
CA PRO A 300 -3.52 -24.84 -32.80
C PRO A 300 -4.80 -24.12 -32.35
N SER A 301 -5.37 -24.50 -31.20
CA SER A 301 -6.61 -23.92 -30.64
C SER A 301 -6.40 -22.62 -29.87
N VAL A 302 -5.21 -22.03 -29.85
CA VAL A 302 -5.01 -20.65 -29.38
C VAL A 302 -5.66 -19.71 -30.41
N SER A 303 -6.98 -19.55 -30.29
CA SER A 303 -7.84 -18.72 -31.14
C SER A 303 -7.25 -17.32 -31.37
N GLU A 304 -7.15 -16.92 -32.64
CA GLU A 304 -6.80 -15.58 -33.14
C GLU A 304 -5.54 -14.94 -32.52
N ARG A 305 -4.42 -15.13 -33.23
CA ARG A 305 -3.14 -14.48 -32.95
C ARG A 305 -3.32 -12.97 -32.79
N GLY A 306 -2.93 -12.45 -31.62
CA GLY A 306 -2.91 -11.01 -31.36
C GLY A 306 -1.67 -10.36 -31.92
N TRP A 307 -1.66 -9.03 -32.00
CA TRP A 307 -0.51 -8.28 -32.50
C TRP A 307 0.77 -8.51 -31.65
N LEU A 308 0.62 -8.80 -30.35
CA LEU A 308 1.75 -8.95 -29.43
C LEU A 308 2.61 -10.19 -29.75
N VAL A 309 2.01 -11.30 -30.19
CA VAL A 309 2.78 -12.50 -30.58
C VAL A 309 3.54 -12.31 -31.90
N GLU A 310 3.11 -11.36 -32.73
CA GLU A 310 3.76 -11.03 -34.01
C GLU A 310 4.91 -10.00 -33.85
N GLU A 311 5.05 -9.38 -32.67
CA GLU A 311 6.17 -8.50 -32.35
C GLU A 311 7.48 -9.29 -32.21
N ARG A 312 8.28 -9.28 -33.27
CA ARG A 312 9.52 -10.08 -33.37
C ARG A 312 10.54 -9.78 -32.28
N ARG A 313 10.56 -8.56 -31.72
CA ARG A 313 11.47 -8.22 -30.61
C ARG A 313 11.17 -9.02 -29.34
N LEU A 314 9.93 -9.51 -29.15
CA LEU A 314 9.54 -10.38 -28.03
C LEU A 314 9.96 -11.85 -28.22
N HIS A 315 10.44 -12.24 -29.40
CA HIS A 315 10.92 -13.62 -29.67
C HIS A 315 12.35 -13.88 -29.19
N SER A 316 12.97 -12.89 -28.54
CA SER A 316 14.25 -13.07 -27.88
C SER A 316 14.06 -13.91 -26.62
N GLN A 317 14.72 -15.07 -26.55
CA GLN A 317 14.76 -15.92 -25.36
C GLN A 317 15.65 -15.29 -24.29
N ARG A 318 15.08 -14.96 -23.12
CA ARG A 318 15.73 -14.19 -22.05
C ARG A 318 15.92 -14.97 -20.74
N ALA A 319 16.26 -16.25 -20.85
CA ALA A 319 16.48 -17.16 -19.71
C ALA A 319 15.26 -17.39 -18.78
N PRO A 320 14.06 -17.64 -19.32
CA PRO A 320 12.85 -17.77 -18.51
C PRO A 320 12.93 -18.90 -17.47
N GLY A 321 12.34 -18.66 -16.30
CA GLY A 321 12.33 -19.62 -15.20
C GLY A 321 11.76 -21.00 -15.59
N ASN A 322 12.45 -22.08 -15.19
CA ASN A 322 12.06 -23.47 -15.50
C ASN A 322 10.64 -23.83 -15.00
N THR A 323 10.20 -23.23 -13.89
CA THR A 323 8.84 -23.41 -13.37
C THR A 323 7.80 -22.92 -14.38
N CYS A 324 7.95 -21.70 -14.90
CA CYS A 324 7.05 -21.13 -15.90
C CYS A 324 7.03 -22.00 -17.16
N MET A 325 8.22 -22.37 -17.65
CA MET A 325 8.36 -23.15 -18.88
C MET A 325 7.70 -24.54 -18.77
N SER A 326 7.94 -25.27 -17.68
CA SER A 326 7.37 -26.61 -17.48
C SER A 326 5.86 -26.60 -17.23
N ALA A 327 5.35 -25.59 -16.51
CA ALA A 327 3.93 -25.43 -16.29
C ALA A 327 3.18 -25.10 -17.59
N LEU A 328 3.70 -24.19 -18.40
CA LEU A 328 3.12 -23.84 -19.71
C LEU A 328 3.26 -24.97 -20.74
N GLU A 329 4.36 -25.73 -20.70
CA GLU A 329 4.49 -26.93 -21.52
C GLU A 329 3.40 -27.95 -21.16
N THR A 330 3.16 -28.18 -19.88
CA THR A 330 2.08 -29.07 -19.43
C THR A 330 0.71 -28.54 -19.86
N LEU A 331 0.47 -27.23 -19.71
CA LEU A 331 -0.76 -26.59 -20.15
C LEU A 331 -0.97 -26.69 -21.67
N SER A 332 0.10 -26.53 -22.46
CA SER A 332 0.04 -26.57 -23.94
C SER A 332 -0.40 -27.93 -24.50
N ARG A 333 -0.22 -29.00 -23.72
CA ARG A 333 -0.54 -30.38 -24.09
C ARG A 333 -1.91 -30.85 -23.60
N LYS A 334 -2.57 -30.09 -22.71
CA LYS A 334 -3.90 -30.44 -22.18
C LYS A 334 -5.01 -30.02 -23.12
N GLU A 335 -6.08 -30.79 -23.16
CA GLU A 335 -7.33 -30.30 -23.74
C GLU A 335 -7.97 -29.31 -22.75
N MET A 336 -8.48 -28.18 -23.25
CA MET A 336 -9.05 -27.14 -22.40
C MET A 336 -10.30 -27.62 -21.65
N SER A 337 -10.94 -28.69 -22.12
CA SER A 337 -12.03 -29.40 -21.42
C SER A 337 -11.62 -29.97 -20.06
N ASP A 338 -10.33 -30.21 -19.83
CA ASP A 338 -9.80 -30.70 -18.54
C ASP A 338 -9.64 -29.59 -17.49
N GLY A 339 -9.92 -28.33 -17.88
CA GLY A 339 -9.74 -27.14 -17.08
C GLY A 339 -8.29 -26.66 -17.01
N ILE A 340 -8.12 -25.41 -16.59
CA ILE A 340 -6.80 -24.84 -16.28
C ILE A 340 -6.39 -25.18 -14.83
N PRO A 341 -5.09 -25.12 -14.49
CA PRO A 341 -4.67 -25.27 -13.09
C PRO A 341 -5.34 -24.22 -12.18
N SER A 342 -5.62 -24.60 -10.94
CA SER A 342 -6.29 -23.78 -9.93
C SER A 342 -5.67 -24.01 -8.54
N VAL A 343 -6.10 -23.24 -7.54
CA VAL A 343 -5.66 -23.43 -6.14
C VAL A 343 -5.97 -24.85 -5.62
N ASP A 344 -7.10 -25.43 -6.01
CA ASP A 344 -7.48 -26.79 -5.60
C ASP A 344 -6.76 -27.88 -6.40
N ARG A 345 -6.24 -27.54 -7.59
CA ARG A 345 -5.52 -28.47 -8.48
C ARG A 345 -4.28 -27.77 -9.08
N PRO A 346 -3.26 -27.48 -8.26
CA PRO A 346 -2.08 -26.77 -8.70
C PRO A 346 -1.23 -27.64 -9.65
N PRO A 347 -0.44 -27.04 -10.55
CA PRO A 347 0.37 -27.77 -11.52
C PRO A 347 1.69 -28.31 -10.92
N ASN A 348 2.12 -27.76 -9.79
CA ASN A 348 3.36 -28.06 -9.07
C ASN A 348 3.27 -27.51 -7.63
N ASP A 349 4.38 -27.51 -6.89
CA ASP A 349 4.51 -26.91 -5.56
C ASP A 349 5.59 -25.80 -5.53
N SER A 350 5.71 -25.04 -6.63
CA SER A 350 6.75 -24.02 -6.76
C SER A 350 6.41 -22.73 -6.02
N LYS A 351 7.40 -22.19 -5.28
CA LYS A 351 7.37 -20.88 -4.60
C LYS A 351 7.96 -19.74 -5.42
N GLY A 352 8.48 -20.00 -6.62
CA GLY A 352 9.21 -19.01 -7.42
C GLY A 352 8.49 -17.67 -7.61
N CYS A 353 9.27 -16.61 -7.82
CA CYS A 353 8.78 -15.24 -8.03
C CYS A 353 8.00 -15.03 -9.35
N GLY A 354 8.06 -15.99 -10.29
CA GLY A 354 7.53 -15.84 -11.64
C GLY A 354 6.03 -15.56 -11.74
N ALA A 355 5.27 -15.84 -10.67
CA ALA A 355 3.88 -15.43 -10.57
C ALA A 355 3.73 -13.93 -10.25
N VAL A 356 4.50 -13.41 -9.29
CA VAL A 356 4.37 -12.01 -8.82
C VAL A 356 4.98 -11.00 -9.78
N MET A 357 6.09 -11.34 -10.45
CA MET A 357 6.76 -10.44 -11.40
C MET A 357 5.86 -9.95 -12.55
N ARG A 358 4.83 -10.75 -12.89
CA ARG A 358 3.90 -10.49 -14.00
C ARG A 358 2.49 -10.08 -13.59
N ALA A 359 2.24 -9.85 -12.30
CA ALA A 359 0.88 -9.69 -11.77
C ALA A 359 0.37 -8.24 -11.73
N ALA A 360 1.21 -7.23 -12.01
CA ALA A 360 0.79 -5.84 -12.03
C ALA A 360 -0.45 -5.55 -12.90
N PRO A 361 -0.60 -6.13 -14.12
CA PRO A 361 -1.79 -5.93 -14.96
C PRO A 361 -3.10 -6.36 -14.30
N CYS A 362 -3.07 -7.34 -13.39
CA CYS A 362 -4.26 -7.80 -12.65
C CYS A 362 -4.87 -6.66 -11.82
N GLY A 363 -4.03 -5.84 -11.17
CA GLY A 363 -4.48 -4.67 -10.41
C GLY A 363 -4.90 -3.49 -11.29
N LEU A 364 -4.32 -3.38 -12.49
CA LEU A 364 -4.63 -2.29 -13.42
C LEU A 364 -6.01 -2.46 -14.08
N VAL A 365 -6.39 -3.69 -14.45
CA VAL A 365 -7.64 -3.92 -15.22
C VAL A 365 -8.88 -4.11 -14.33
N ALA A 366 -8.68 -4.56 -13.08
CA ALA A 366 -9.75 -5.05 -12.22
C ALA A 366 -10.70 -3.93 -11.75
N ASP A 367 -11.98 -4.29 -11.64
CA ASP A 367 -13.02 -3.35 -11.23
C ASP A 367 -13.06 -3.13 -9.71
N SER A 368 -12.55 -4.08 -8.92
CA SER A 368 -12.40 -3.96 -7.46
C SER A 368 -11.06 -4.53 -6.97
N ARG A 369 -10.70 -4.20 -5.72
CA ARG A 369 -9.51 -4.72 -5.04
C ARG A 369 -9.57 -6.24 -4.86
N GLU A 370 -10.74 -6.75 -4.51
CA GLU A 370 -11.00 -8.19 -4.34
C GLU A 370 -10.79 -8.91 -5.68
N LEU A 371 -11.33 -8.37 -6.77
CA LEU A 371 -11.11 -8.93 -8.10
C LEU A 371 -9.64 -8.83 -8.54
N ALA A 372 -8.92 -7.75 -8.19
CA ALA A 372 -7.49 -7.66 -8.43
C ALA A 372 -6.72 -8.78 -7.71
N PHE A 373 -7.05 -9.02 -6.44
CA PHE A 373 -6.48 -10.09 -5.64
C PHE A 373 -6.80 -11.47 -6.24
N GLU A 374 -8.05 -11.72 -6.61
CA GLU A 374 -8.49 -12.96 -7.26
C GLU A 374 -7.79 -13.19 -8.60
N PHE A 375 -7.67 -12.17 -9.46
CA PHE A 375 -6.93 -12.26 -10.71
C PHE A 375 -5.45 -12.57 -10.47
N GLY A 376 -4.80 -11.92 -9.50
CA GLY A 376 -3.42 -12.24 -9.15
C GLY A 376 -3.25 -13.69 -8.66
N ARG A 377 -4.16 -14.17 -7.80
CA ARG A 377 -4.18 -15.55 -7.28
C ARG A 377 -4.36 -16.57 -8.40
N ASP A 378 -5.40 -16.40 -9.21
CA ASP A 378 -5.85 -17.41 -10.17
C ASP A 378 -4.95 -17.44 -11.41
N THR A 379 -4.33 -16.32 -11.79
CA THR A 379 -3.31 -16.29 -12.87
C THR A 379 -1.93 -16.71 -12.37
N GLY A 380 -1.62 -16.50 -11.09
CA GLY A 380 -0.38 -16.94 -10.47
C GLY A 380 -0.30 -18.47 -10.39
N VAL A 381 -1.36 -19.10 -9.88
CA VAL A 381 -1.40 -20.56 -9.64
C VAL A 381 -1.25 -21.41 -10.90
N MET A 382 -1.50 -20.84 -12.09
CA MET A 382 -1.26 -21.49 -13.38
C MET A 382 0.18 -21.95 -13.57
N THR A 383 1.14 -21.29 -12.90
CA THR A 383 2.57 -21.59 -13.01
C THR A 383 3.20 -21.93 -11.67
N HIS A 384 2.73 -21.34 -10.58
CA HIS A 384 3.32 -21.48 -9.25
C HIS A 384 2.27 -21.99 -8.27
N GLY A 385 2.31 -23.29 -7.98
CA GLY A 385 1.26 -23.93 -7.20
C GLY A 385 1.36 -23.80 -5.68
N HIS A 386 2.51 -23.36 -5.14
CA HIS A 386 2.65 -23.15 -3.70
C HIS A 386 2.03 -21.79 -3.29
N PRO A 387 1.34 -21.69 -2.14
CA PRO A 387 0.74 -20.45 -1.64
C PRO A 387 1.65 -19.23 -1.67
N SER A 388 2.89 -19.34 -1.19
CA SER A 388 3.87 -18.24 -1.20
C SER A 388 4.20 -17.70 -2.60
N GLY A 389 4.05 -18.51 -3.65
CA GLY A 389 4.16 -18.06 -5.04
C GLY A 389 2.93 -17.28 -5.49
N TYR A 390 1.75 -17.91 -5.52
CA TYR A 390 0.55 -17.28 -6.08
C TYR A 390 -0.11 -16.23 -5.17
N LEU A 391 0.00 -16.33 -3.85
CA LEU A 391 -0.52 -15.30 -2.92
C LEU A 391 0.31 -14.02 -2.96
N SER A 392 1.59 -14.10 -3.30
CA SER A 392 2.42 -12.92 -3.54
C SER A 392 1.93 -12.16 -4.78
N ALA A 393 1.56 -12.88 -5.85
CA ALA A 393 0.92 -12.27 -7.02
C ALA A 393 -0.44 -11.64 -6.68
N ALA A 394 -1.26 -12.31 -5.88
CA ALA A 394 -2.55 -11.81 -5.40
C ALA A 394 -2.40 -10.53 -4.58
N TYR A 395 -1.50 -10.53 -3.59
CA TYR A 395 -1.23 -9.38 -2.74
C TYR A 395 -0.73 -8.20 -3.55
N PHE A 396 0.24 -8.42 -4.44
CA PHE A 396 0.79 -7.38 -5.30
C PHE A 396 -0.26 -6.76 -6.23
N ALA A 397 -1.13 -7.57 -6.84
CA ALA A 397 -2.22 -7.07 -7.67
C ALA A 397 -3.19 -6.16 -6.88
N ALA A 398 -3.53 -6.54 -5.64
CA ALA A 398 -4.35 -5.70 -4.76
C ALA A 398 -3.67 -4.37 -4.41
N LEU A 399 -2.35 -4.37 -4.15
CA LEU A 399 -1.58 -3.15 -3.96
C LEU A 399 -1.68 -2.24 -5.19
N VAL A 400 -1.40 -2.77 -6.38
CA VAL A 400 -1.42 -1.99 -7.62
C VAL A 400 -2.79 -1.34 -7.84
N TRP A 401 -3.89 -2.06 -7.57
CA TRP A 401 -5.25 -1.53 -7.70
C TRP A 401 -5.50 -0.28 -6.85
N ASP A 402 -5.05 -0.32 -5.58
CA ASP A 402 -5.17 0.79 -4.63
C ASP A 402 -4.25 1.96 -5.00
N LEU A 403 -2.99 1.65 -5.35
CA LEU A 403 -1.98 2.66 -5.63
C LEU A 403 -2.33 3.52 -6.84
N VAL A 404 -2.85 2.93 -7.91
CA VAL A 404 -3.25 3.72 -9.11
C VAL A 404 -4.48 4.61 -8.87
N ARG A 405 -5.21 4.37 -7.77
CA ARG A 405 -6.34 5.21 -7.30
C ARG A 405 -5.89 6.23 -6.24
N GLY A 406 -4.60 6.25 -5.91
CA GLY A 406 -3.98 7.23 -5.03
C GLY A 406 -4.06 6.90 -3.54
N VAL A 407 -4.42 5.66 -3.20
CA VAL A 407 -4.25 5.11 -1.85
C VAL A 407 -2.75 5.01 -1.56
N SER A 408 -2.32 5.30 -0.34
CA SER A 408 -0.91 5.19 0.02
C SER A 408 -0.49 3.73 0.15
N LEU A 409 0.81 3.45 0.06
CA LEU A 409 1.32 2.08 0.15
C LEU A 409 0.98 1.42 1.50
N GLY A 410 1.06 2.15 2.61
CA GLY A 410 0.72 1.61 3.94
C GLY A 410 -0.75 1.20 4.07
N ASP A 411 -1.67 1.99 3.50
CA ASP A 411 -3.11 1.69 3.53
C ASP A 411 -3.44 0.56 2.55
N ALA A 412 -2.84 0.58 1.35
CA ALA A 412 -2.98 -0.50 0.37
C ALA A 412 -2.55 -1.85 0.95
N MET A 413 -1.46 -1.87 1.71
CA MET A 413 -0.99 -3.04 2.45
C MET A 413 -2.00 -3.49 3.51
N THR A 414 -2.62 -2.57 4.24
CA THR A 414 -3.64 -2.88 5.25
C THR A 414 -4.88 -3.51 4.61
N HIS A 415 -5.32 -2.99 3.46
CA HIS A 415 -6.43 -3.59 2.72
C HIS A 415 -6.06 -4.98 2.16
N ALA A 416 -4.86 -5.13 1.59
CA ALA A 416 -4.38 -6.41 1.07
C ALA A 416 -4.18 -7.45 2.18
N ASP A 417 -3.78 -7.05 3.40
CA ASP A 417 -3.70 -7.94 4.57
C ASP A 417 -5.07 -8.53 4.93
N ALA A 418 -6.14 -7.75 4.84
CA ALA A 418 -7.50 -8.21 5.13
C ALA A 418 -7.99 -9.26 4.12
N LEU A 419 -7.54 -9.17 2.86
CA LEU A 419 -7.79 -10.20 1.84
C LEU A 419 -6.92 -11.44 2.10
N LEU A 420 -5.63 -11.23 2.33
CA LEU A 420 -4.68 -12.30 2.59
C LEU A 420 -5.06 -13.14 3.82
N ALA A 421 -5.59 -12.53 4.87
CA ALA A 421 -6.03 -13.22 6.09
C ALA A 421 -7.13 -14.27 5.86
N LYS A 422 -7.83 -14.22 4.73
CA LYS A 422 -8.87 -15.19 4.34
C LYS A 422 -8.30 -16.41 3.60
N GLU A 423 -7.05 -16.32 3.14
CA GLU A 423 -6.39 -17.35 2.33
C GLU A 423 -5.63 -18.36 3.20
N ARG A 424 -5.55 -19.61 2.75
CA ARG A 424 -4.79 -20.67 3.43
C ARG A 424 -3.32 -20.65 3.00
N GLY A 425 -2.42 -21.04 3.91
CA GLY A 425 -0.98 -21.14 3.61
C GLY A 425 -0.28 -19.79 3.47
N ASN A 426 -0.84 -18.72 4.04
CA ASN A 426 -0.30 -17.36 3.95
C ASN A 426 0.84 -17.06 4.96
N ASP A 427 1.17 -17.99 5.85
CA ASP A 427 2.05 -17.75 7.02
C ASP A 427 3.43 -17.21 6.62
N GLU A 428 4.03 -17.76 5.56
CA GLU A 428 5.35 -17.33 5.07
C GLU A 428 5.29 -15.89 4.56
N LEU A 429 4.28 -15.57 3.75
CA LEU A 429 4.07 -14.24 3.19
C LEU A 429 3.79 -13.21 4.29
N VAL A 430 2.88 -13.52 5.23
CA VAL A 430 2.58 -12.65 6.37
C VAL A 430 3.83 -12.36 7.20
N ARG A 431 4.69 -13.36 7.42
CA ARG A 431 5.94 -13.19 8.17
C ARG A 431 6.89 -12.25 7.44
N VAL A 432 7.21 -12.49 6.17
CA VAL A 432 8.19 -11.67 5.44
C VAL A 432 7.68 -10.25 5.19
N LEU A 433 6.38 -10.04 4.98
CA LEU A 433 5.79 -8.70 4.89
C LEU A 433 5.91 -7.93 6.20
N ARG A 434 5.74 -8.61 7.35
CA ARG A 434 5.96 -8.01 8.67
C ARG A 434 7.42 -7.59 8.85
N ASP A 435 8.36 -8.45 8.45
CA ASP A 435 9.79 -8.18 8.56
C ASP A 435 10.19 -7.00 7.65
N ALA A 436 9.68 -6.94 6.42
CA ALA A 436 9.86 -5.81 5.51
C ALA A 436 9.35 -4.48 6.10
N ARG A 437 8.14 -4.47 6.67
CA ARG A 437 7.60 -3.26 7.34
C ARG A 437 8.46 -2.81 8.51
N LYS A 438 8.97 -3.76 9.30
CA LYS A 438 9.82 -3.47 10.45
C LYS A 438 11.16 -2.87 10.01
N LEU A 439 11.80 -3.46 9.01
CA LEU A 439 13.07 -2.96 8.45
C LEU A 439 12.90 -1.57 7.81
N ALA A 440 11.75 -1.29 7.20
CA ALA A 440 11.48 0.02 6.60
C ALA A 440 11.46 1.18 7.62
N LEU A 441 11.23 0.89 8.91
CA LEU A 441 11.28 1.88 9.99
C LEU A 441 12.68 2.45 10.19
N ASP A 442 13.72 1.71 9.82
CA ASP A 442 15.12 2.13 9.96
C ASP A 442 15.59 3.02 8.79
N GLY A 443 14.70 3.28 7.81
CA GLY A 443 14.99 4.05 6.61
C GLY A 443 15.44 3.18 5.43
N PRO A 444 16.04 3.78 4.38
CA PRO A 444 16.43 3.04 3.17
C PRO A 444 17.34 1.84 3.49
N PRO A 445 17.01 0.63 3.01
CA PRO A 445 17.70 -0.58 3.42
C PRO A 445 19.13 -0.65 2.85
N SER A 446 20.02 -1.28 3.60
CA SER A 446 21.31 -1.74 3.09
C SER A 446 21.14 -3.08 2.34
N ALA A 447 22.13 -3.47 1.53
CA ALA A 447 22.11 -4.78 0.87
C ALA A 447 22.00 -5.94 1.88
N SER A 448 22.66 -5.83 3.04
CA SER A 448 22.54 -6.84 4.10
C SER A 448 21.15 -6.90 4.73
N ALA A 449 20.43 -5.77 4.82
CA ALA A 449 19.04 -5.76 5.30
C ALA A 449 18.12 -6.45 4.29
N ILE A 450 18.34 -6.21 2.98
CA ILE A 450 17.63 -6.90 1.90
C ILE A 450 17.89 -8.41 1.95
N GLU A 451 19.16 -8.81 2.02
CA GLU A 451 19.56 -10.22 2.09
C GLU A 451 19.05 -10.93 3.35
N SER A 452 18.67 -10.19 4.40
CA SER A 452 18.03 -10.76 5.60
C SER A 452 16.57 -11.15 5.39
N ILE A 453 15.89 -10.56 4.40
CA ILE A 453 14.56 -11.02 3.96
C ILE A 453 14.72 -12.29 3.12
N GLY A 454 15.66 -12.28 2.18
CA GLY A 454 15.89 -13.40 1.27
C GLY A 454 16.66 -12.99 0.03
N GLY A 455 16.73 -13.90 -0.94
CA GLY A 455 17.38 -13.66 -2.23
C GLY A 455 16.43 -13.11 -3.29
N GLY A 456 15.12 -13.09 -3.04
CA GLY A 456 14.11 -12.70 -4.04
C GLY A 456 13.72 -13.84 -4.97
N TRP A 457 14.24 -15.06 -4.76
CA TRP A 457 13.98 -16.21 -5.65
C TRP A 457 12.56 -16.77 -5.49
N THR A 458 11.93 -16.54 -4.33
CA THR A 458 10.54 -16.90 -4.07
C THR A 458 9.65 -15.66 -4.12
N GLY A 459 8.36 -15.87 -4.43
CA GLY A 459 7.42 -14.77 -4.61
C GLY A 459 7.29 -13.89 -3.38
N GLU A 460 7.27 -14.49 -2.19
CA GLU A 460 7.15 -13.76 -0.93
C GLU A 460 8.41 -12.95 -0.60
N GLU A 461 9.60 -13.47 -0.91
CA GLU A 461 10.86 -12.74 -0.76
C GLU A 461 10.92 -11.55 -1.73
N ALA A 462 10.65 -11.79 -3.02
CA ALA A 462 10.70 -10.76 -4.06
C ALA A 462 9.76 -9.59 -3.74
N LEU A 463 8.53 -9.91 -3.34
CA LEU A 463 7.52 -8.93 -2.97
C LEU A 463 7.92 -8.16 -1.71
N ALA A 464 8.41 -8.84 -0.67
CA ALA A 464 8.82 -8.23 0.59
C ALA A 464 10.01 -7.27 0.41
N ILE A 465 11.03 -7.66 -0.36
CA ILE A 465 12.17 -6.78 -0.71
C ILE A 465 11.68 -5.52 -1.44
N SER A 466 10.76 -5.70 -2.38
CA SER A 466 10.22 -4.60 -3.18
C SER A 466 9.42 -3.62 -2.35
N ILE A 467 8.58 -4.14 -1.45
CA ILE A 467 7.79 -3.35 -0.50
C ILE A 467 8.71 -2.62 0.49
N LEU A 468 9.73 -3.28 1.04
CA LEU A 468 10.73 -2.64 1.90
C LEU A 468 11.35 -1.43 1.17
N CYS A 469 11.82 -1.61 -0.07
CA CYS A 469 12.39 -0.52 -0.84
C CYS A 469 11.36 0.59 -1.11
N ALA A 470 10.14 0.24 -1.52
CA ALA A 470 9.08 1.20 -1.84
C ALA A 470 8.60 2.00 -0.60
N LEU A 471 8.51 1.39 0.58
CA LEU A 471 8.15 2.07 1.84
C LEU A 471 9.15 3.16 2.23
N THR A 472 10.41 3.03 1.80
CA THR A 472 11.48 4.01 2.09
C THR A 472 11.59 5.11 1.02
N TYR A 473 10.72 5.09 0.01
CA TYR A 473 10.70 6.09 -1.05
C TYR A 473 9.95 7.36 -0.62
N ALA A 474 10.70 8.43 -0.34
CA ALA A 474 10.19 9.74 0.03
C ALA A 474 10.75 10.84 -0.91
N PRO A 475 10.12 11.09 -2.08
CA PRO A 475 10.65 12.04 -3.06
C PRO A 475 10.74 13.48 -2.53
N GLN A 476 9.84 13.85 -1.63
CA GLN A 476 9.87 15.17 -0.97
C GLN A 476 11.05 15.34 0.00
N GLU A 477 11.67 14.24 0.40
CA GLU A 477 12.83 14.19 1.29
C GLU A 477 14.11 13.89 0.50
N GLY A 478 14.04 13.93 -0.83
CA GLY A 478 15.18 13.78 -1.73
C GLY A 478 15.44 12.35 -2.24
N SER A 479 14.59 11.37 -1.90
CA SER A 479 14.70 10.03 -2.47
C SER A 479 14.47 10.08 -3.99
N ARG A 480 15.33 9.37 -4.73
CA ARG A 480 15.29 9.31 -6.19
C ARG A 480 14.82 7.94 -6.65
N PHE A 481 13.97 7.92 -7.67
CA PHE A 481 13.45 6.68 -8.26
C PHE A 481 14.59 5.73 -8.60
N GLU A 482 15.64 6.26 -9.23
CA GLU A 482 16.79 5.48 -9.67
C GLU A 482 17.48 4.78 -8.50
N GLU A 483 17.67 5.49 -7.38
CA GLU A 483 18.35 4.96 -6.20
C GLU A 483 17.49 3.94 -5.45
N THR A 484 16.16 4.09 -5.46
CA THR A 484 15.28 3.11 -4.82
C THR A 484 15.17 1.83 -5.63
N VAL A 485 15.01 1.92 -6.95
CA VAL A 485 14.98 0.74 -7.82
C VAL A 485 16.36 0.06 -7.85
N TRP A 486 17.45 0.83 -7.84
CA TRP A 486 18.80 0.25 -7.73
C TRP A 486 19.03 -0.48 -6.40
N ARG A 487 18.51 0.03 -5.28
CA ARG A 487 18.58 -0.71 -4.01
C ARG A 487 17.87 -2.04 -4.08
N ALA A 488 16.69 -2.08 -4.71
CA ALA A 488 15.97 -3.32 -4.93
C ALA A 488 16.75 -4.28 -5.85
N ALA A 489 17.50 -3.78 -6.83
CA ALA A 489 18.28 -4.61 -7.75
C ALA A 489 19.64 -5.08 -7.19
N ALA A 490 20.33 -4.24 -6.42
CA ALA A 490 21.75 -4.43 -6.10
C ALA A 490 21.99 -5.37 -4.90
N HIS A 491 21.54 -6.61 -5.01
CA HIS A 491 21.79 -7.69 -4.04
C HIS A 491 22.20 -9.01 -4.73
N SER A 492 22.65 -10.00 -3.96
CA SER A 492 23.24 -11.25 -4.48
C SER A 492 22.23 -12.24 -5.10
N GLY A 493 21.01 -11.80 -5.39
CA GLY A 493 19.86 -12.65 -5.66
C GLY A 493 19.18 -12.34 -6.99
N ASP A 494 17.87 -12.57 -7.01
CA ASP A 494 16.97 -12.29 -8.12
C ASP A 494 16.78 -10.77 -8.26
N SER A 495 17.63 -10.18 -9.10
CA SER A 495 17.87 -8.73 -9.12
C SER A 495 16.89 -7.99 -10.04
N ASP A 496 16.48 -8.64 -11.12
CA ASP A 496 15.46 -8.12 -12.05
C ASP A 496 14.07 -8.17 -11.44
N SER A 497 13.65 -9.30 -10.83
CA SER A 497 12.29 -9.40 -10.27
C SER A 497 12.01 -8.39 -9.16
N THR A 498 12.94 -8.24 -8.21
CA THR A 498 12.81 -7.29 -7.10
C THR A 498 12.80 -5.84 -7.60
N ALA A 499 13.64 -5.52 -8.58
CA ALA A 499 13.67 -4.21 -9.20
C ALA A 499 12.40 -3.93 -10.02
N ALA A 500 11.89 -4.91 -10.76
CA ALA A 500 10.67 -4.82 -11.56
C ALA A 500 9.46 -4.54 -10.69
N ILE A 501 9.23 -5.34 -9.64
CA ILE A 501 8.11 -5.14 -8.72
C ILE A 501 8.24 -3.77 -8.01
N THR A 502 9.44 -3.38 -7.58
CA THR A 502 9.68 -2.04 -7.01
C THR A 502 9.32 -0.93 -8.00
N GLY A 503 9.77 -1.06 -9.25
CA GLY A 503 9.47 -0.13 -10.32
C GLY A 503 7.98 -0.01 -10.62
N ASN A 504 7.25 -1.14 -10.62
CA ASN A 504 5.79 -1.15 -10.75
C ASN A 504 5.10 -0.39 -9.62
N LEU A 505 5.50 -0.63 -8.35
CA LEU A 505 4.91 0.02 -7.17
C LEU A 505 5.12 1.54 -7.23
N LEU A 506 6.36 1.99 -7.42
CA LEU A 506 6.68 3.43 -7.48
C LEU A 506 6.01 4.10 -8.68
N GLY A 507 5.96 3.40 -9.81
CA GLY A 507 5.27 3.83 -11.02
C GLY A 507 3.76 3.97 -10.84
N ALA A 508 3.12 3.05 -10.13
CA ALA A 508 1.69 3.13 -9.79
C ALA A 508 1.41 4.29 -8.83
N MET A 509 2.24 4.48 -7.80
CA MET A 509 2.10 5.52 -6.78
C MET A 509 2.28 6.95 -7.33
N HIS A 510 3.25 7.15 -8.22
CA HIS A 510 3.71 8.48 -8.62
C HIS A 510 3.51 8.81 -10.10
N GLY A 511 3.14 7.80 -10.90
CA GLY A 511 2.97 7.89 -12.33
C GLY A 511 4.27 8.06 -13.10
N LEU A 512 4.16 8.07 -14.43
CA LEU A 512 5.27 8.10 -15.40
C LEU A 512 6.35 9.14 -15.12
N ARG A 513 5.99 10.29 -14.55
CA ARG A 513 6.91 11.42 -14.31
C ARG A 513 8.01 11.12 -13.29
N VAL A 514 7.85 10.07 -12.49
CA VAL A 514 8.85 9.64 -11.53
C VAL A 514 10.05 8.96 -12.23
N ILE A 515 9.82 8.41 -13.42
CA ILE A 515 10.83 7.68 -14.18
C ILE A 515 11.68 8.67 -15.00
N PRO A 516 13.01 8.60 -14.92
CA PRO A 516 13.85 9.50 -15.69
C PRO A 516 13.68 9.33 -17.21
N PRO A 517 13.47 10.42 -17.97
CA PRO A 517 13.38 10.34 -19.43
C PRO A 517 14.61 9.69 -20.08
N ARG A 518 15.79 9.91 -19.50
CA ARG A 518 17.05 9.31 -19.98
C ARG A 518 17.09 7.78 -19.88
N TRP A 519 16.39 7.19 -18.91
CA TRP A 519 16.28 5.73 -18.78
C TRP A 519 15.24 5.20 -19.76
N LEU A 520 14.09 5.87 -19.88
CA LEU A 520 13.05 5.52 -20.85
C LEU A 520 13.55 5.61 -22.31
N ASN A 521 14.47 6.51 -22.64
CA ASN A 521 14.95 6.68 -24.02
C ASN A 521 15.78 5.50 -24.54
N VAL A 522 16.34 4.68 -23.65
CA VAL A 522 17.17 3.52 -24.00
C VAL A 522 16.50 2.20 -23.59
N LEU A 523 15.28 2.23 -23.08
CA LEU A 523 14.55 1.03 -22.68
C LEU A 523 14.09 0.25 -23.92
N GLU A 524 14.47 -1.03 -24.00
CA GLU A 524 13.97 -1.96 -25.01
C GLU A 524 12.45 -2.04 -24.95
N LEU A 525 11.80 -2.07 -26.13
CA LEU A 525 10.36 -2.25 -26.27
C LEU A 525 9.48 -1.18 -25.57
N ARG A 526 10.03 -0.01 -25.24
CA ARG A 526 9.26 1.09 -24.64
C ARG A 526 7.98 1.40 -25.40
N ASP A 527 8.02 1.43 -26.73
CA ASP A 527 6.86 1.72 -27.58
C ASP A 527 5.73 0.67 -27.39
N VAL A 528 6.09 -0.60 -27.28
CA VAL A 528 5.16 -1.72 -27.06
C VAL A 528 4.59 -1.68 -25.64
N ILE A 529 5.45 -1.46 -24.64
CA ILE A 529 5.02 -1.36 -23.23
C ILE A 529 4.08 -0.17 -23.03
N ASP A 530 4.37 0.96 -23.67
CA ASP A 530 3.55 2.17 -23.60
C ASP A 530 2.17 1.99 -24.24
N ARG A 531 2.13 1.28 -25.38
CA ARG A 531 0.88 0.89 -26.04
C ARG A 531 0.05 -0.02 -25.14
N VAL A 532 0.62 -1.11 -24.64
CA VAL A 532 -0.10 -2.05 -23.74
C VAL A 532 -0.60 -1.35 -22.47
N ALA A 533 0.18 -0.42 -21.90
CA ALA A 533 -0.26 0.36 -20.75
C ALA A 533 -1.45 1.29 -21.07
N THR A 534 -1.47 1.85 -22.27
CA THR A 534 -2.56 2.69 -22.77
C THR A 534 -3.81 1.86 -23.05
N ASP A 535 -3.66 0.69 -23.64
CA ASP A 535 -4.76 -0.23 -23.95
C ASP A 535 -5.38 -0.83 -22.67
N LEU A 536 -4.55 -1.15 -21.67
CA LEU A 536 -5.02 -1.51 -20.32
C LEU A 536 -5.83 -0.37 -19.70
N TYR A 537 -5.38 0.87 -19.84
CA TYR A 537 -6.09 2.03 -19.32
C TYR A 537 -7.46 2.17 -19.96
N ALA A 538 -7.52 2.18 -21.30
CA ALA A 538 -8.77 2.24 -22.07
C ALA A 538 -9.73 1.10 -21.68
N SER A 539 -9.23 -0.13 -21.51
CA SER A 539 -10.00 -1.28 -21.04
C SER A 539 -10.52 -1.08 -19.61
N ALA A 540 -9.70 -0.55 -18.71
CA ALA A 540 -10.08 -0.31 -17.32
C ALA A 540 -11.19 0.74 -17.18
N ILE A 541 -11.15 1.82 -17.98
CA ILE A 541 -12.14 2.91 -17.94
C ILE A 541 -13.31 2.75 -18.93
N GLN A 542 -13.37 1.63 -19.67
CA GLN A 542 -14.44 1.30 -20.63
C GLN A 542 -14.63 2.33 -21.76
N ASP A 543 -13.55 2.98 -22.20
CA ASP A 543 -13.63 4.18 -23.07
C ASP A 543 -13.64 3.86 -24.58
N GLU A 544 -13.18 2.68 -25.03
CA GLU A 544 -13.07 2.37 -26.47
C GLU A 544 -13.25 0.89 -26.87
N ASP A 545 -13.54 0.68 -28.16
CA ASP A 545 -13.56 -0.60 -28.88
C ASP A 545 -12.12 -1.05 -29.20
N LEU A 546 -11.55 -1.94 -28.37
CA LEU A 546 -10.17 -2.43 -28.46
C LEU A 546 -9.97 -3.49 -29.56
N ARG A 547 -10.19 -3.09 -30.82
CA ARG A 547 -10.17 -3.98 -32.00
C ARG A 547 -8.88 -4.75 -32.23
N ASP A 548 -7.76 -4.26 -31.69
CA ASP A 548 -6.46 -4.94 -31.77
C ASP A 548 -6.37 -6.16 -30.85
N TYR A 549 -7.35 -6.36 -29.96
CA TYR A 549 -7.45 -7.47 -29.02
C TYR A 549 -8.68 -8.34 -29.33
N PRO A 550 -8.57 -9.30 -30.27
CA PRO A 550 -9.73 -10.11 -30.66
C PRO A 550 -10.37 -10.84 -29.46
N PRO A 551 -11.70 -10.74 -29.27
CA PRO A 551 -12.45 -11.34 -28.16
C PRO A 551 -12.68 -12.85 -28.42
N ASN A 552 -11.57 -13.59 -28.39
CA ASN A 552 -11.47 -15.03 -28.19
C ASN A 552 -12.30 -15.54 -27.02
#